data_AF-A0AAD1HKG5-F1
#
_entry.id   AF-A0AAD1HKG5-F1
#
_cell.length_a   1.000
_cell.length_b   1.000
_cell.length_c   1.000
_cell.angle_alpha   90.00
_cell.angle_beta   90.00
_cell.angle_gamma   90.00
#
_symmetry.space_group_name_H-M   'P 1'
#
loop_
_entity.id
_entity.type
_entity.pdbx_description
1 polymer ?
#
loop_
_entity_poly.entity_id
_entity_poly.type
_entity_poly.pdbx_seq_one_letter_code
_entity_poly.pdbx_strand_id
1 'polypeptide(L)'
;MAASSSAAAPPPVGPAFGQSCHLAPVRDLLEWHRSVHPPGPDGSTGQPPSAVKFGDVNLVGCKSSLDGWVERHSDSAADTAAGFRDCSEIAWADDNPGYDVHALPAPRLKHVLLQAGNDC
;
A
#
# COMPACT_ATOMS: atom_id res chain seq x y z
N MET A 1 32.72 -43.75 41.29
CA MET A 1 31.36 -43.17 41.26
C MET A 1 31.48 -41.70 41.64
N ALA A 2 30.93 -40.69 40.98
CA ALA A 2 30.47 -40.44 39.62
C ALA A 2 30.63 -38.92 39.45
N ALA A 3 31.22 -38.45 38.36
CA ALA A 3 31.41 -37.03 38.09
C ALA A 3 30.10 -36.43 37.56
N SER A 4 29.62 -35.34 38.16
CA SER A 4 28.49 -34.56 37.65
C SER A 4 29.03 -33.36 36.87
N SER A 5 28.95 -33.42 35.55
CA SER A 5 29.14 -32.25 34.68
C SER A 5 27.77 -31.67 34.38
N SER A 6 27.46 -30.50 34.97
CA SER A 6 26.31 -29.70 34.53
C SER A 6 26.59 -29.13 33.15
N ALA A 7 25.88 -29.62 32.13
CA ALA A 7 25.84 -28.98 30.83
C ALA A 7 25.11 -27.64 30.96
N ALA A 8 25.78 -26.55 30.57
CA ALA A 8 25.16 -25.23 30.47
C ALA A 8 24.09 -25.24 29.38
N ALA A 9 22.91 -24.69 29.69
CA ALA A 9 21.86 -24.49 28.71
C ALA A 9 22.34 -23.54 27.60
N PRO A 10 21.96 -23.77 26.32
CA PRO A 10 22.27 -22.83 25.26
C PRO A 10 21.60 -21.47 25.55
N PRO A 11 22.26 -20.35 25.20
CA PRO A 11 21.66 -19.03 25.40
C PRO A 11 20.35 -18.91 24.61
N PRO A 12 19.39 -18.10 25.08
CA PRO A 12 18.18 -17.83 24.33
C PRO A 12 18.58 -17.29 22.96
N VAL A 13 18.06 -17.91 21.90
CA VAL A 13 18.17 -17.42 20.54
C VAL A 13 17.56 -16.01 20.55
N GLY A 14 18.43 -14.99 20.49
CA GLY A 14 18.00 -13.61 20.33
C GLY A 14 17.15 -13.48 19.07
N PRO A 15 16.29 -12.45 18.97
CA PRO A 15 15.49 -12.25 17.76
C PRO A 15 16.43 -12.24 16.55
N ALA A 16 16.04 -12.92 15.48
CA ALA A 16 16.79 -13.01 14.25
C ALA A 16 16.95 -11.61 13.65
N PHE A 17 17.98 -10.88 14.09
CA PHE A 17 18.39 -9.63 13.49
C PHE A 17 18.98 -9.96 12.12
N GLY A 18 18.28 -9.56 11.05
CA GLY A 18 18.90 -9.43 9.73
C GLY A 18 18.47 -10.43 8.66
N GLN A 19 17.18 -10.79 8.56
CA GLN A 19 16.69 -11.17 7.24
C GLN A 19 16.59 -9.89 6.39
N SER A 20 17.54 -9.72 5.48
CA SER A 20 17.45 -8.69 4.45
C SER A 20 16.10 -8.81 3.73
N CYS A 21 15.38 -7.70 3.57
CA CYS A 21 14.12 -7.67 2.82
C CYS A 21 14.22 -8.21 1.39
N HIS A 22 15.44 -8.29 0.86
CA HIS A 22 15.74 -8.90 -0.43
C HIS A 22 15.40 -10.40 -0.53
N LEU A 23 15.10 -11.08 0.58
CA LEU A 23 14.70 -12.49 0.58
C LEU A 23 13.18 -12.70 0.59
N ALA A 24 12.38 -11.66 0.83
CA ALA A 24 10.94 -11.75 0.68
C ALA A 24 10.59 -11.71 -0.82
N PRO A 25 9.69 -12.58 -1.31
CA PRO A 25 9.18 -12.47 -2.67
C PRO A 25 8.45 -11.14 -2.80
N VAL A 26 9.04 -10.19 -3.54
CA VAL A 26 8.42 -8.89 -3.82
C VAL A 26 7.41 -9.09 -4.94
N ARG A 27 6.15 -8.77 -4.67
CA ARG A 27 5.08 -8.73 -5.66
C ARG A 27 4.77 -7.28 -6.02
N ASP A 28 4.30 -7.08 -7.24
CA ASP A 28 3.91 -5.75 -7.70
C ASP A 28 2.45 -5.45 -7.31
N LEU A 29 2.24 -4.23 -6.82
CA LEU A 29 0.95 -3.61 -6.58
C LEU A 29 0.68 -2.54 -7.64
N LEU A 30 -0.60 -2.38 -7.96
CA LEU A 30 -1.15 -1.26 -8.70
C LEU A 30 -1.99 -0.43 -7.75
N GLU A 31 -1.75 0.86 -7.69
CA GLU A 31 -2.60 1.82 -6.98
C GLU A 31 -3.23 2.76 -8.00
N TRP A 32 -4.56 2.83 -8.00
CA TRP A 32 -5.35 3.74 -8.80
C TRP A 32 -5.98 4.78 -7.88
N HIS A 33 -6.06 6.02 -8.33
CA HIS A 33 -6.74 7.07 -7.60
C HIS A 33 -7.59 7.94 -8.52
N ARG A 34 -8.67 8.47 -7.94
CA ARG A 34 -9.51 9.51 -8.51
C ARG A 34 -9.81 10.52 -7.41
N SER A 35 -9.65 11.78 -7.75
CA SER A 35 -9.99 12.90 -6.89
C SER A 35 -10.91 13.86 -7.61
N VAL A 36 -12.05 14.16 -6.99
CA VAL A 36 -12.95 15.22 -7.42
C VAL A 36 -13.12 16.21 -6.28
N HIS A 37 -12.94 17.49 -6.56
CA HIS A 37 -13.10 18.56 -5.59
C HIS A 37 -14.02 19.65 -6.14
N PRO A 38 -14.57 20.53 -5.27
CA PRO A 38 -15.30 21.69 -5.74
C PRO A 38 -14.45 22.52 -6.72
N PRO A 39 -15.08 23.22 -7.68
CA PRO A 39 -14.36 24.02 -8.67
C PRO A 39 -13.43 25.04 -8.01
N GLY A 40 -12.16 25.02 -8.40
CA GLY A 40 -11.18 26.03 -8.03
C GLY A 40 -11.40 27.37 -8.78
N PRO A 41 -10.57 28.38 -8.51
CA PRO A 41 -10.62 29.67 -9.22
C PRO A 41 -10.44 29.56 -10.74
N ASP A 42 -9.78 28.49 -11.20
CA ASP A 42 -9.56 28.14 -12.61
C ASP A 42 -10.67 27.24 -13.19
N GLY A 43 -11.68 26.90 -12.39
CA GLY A 43 -12.78 26.00 -12.75
C GLY A 43 -12.41 24.52 -12.74
N SER A 44 -11.18 24.14 -12.36
CA SER A 44 -10.77 22.74 -12.27
C SER A 44 -11.44 22.05 -11.08
N THR A 45 -11.83 20.79 -11.26
CA THR A 45 -12.56 19.99 -10.26
C THR A 45 -11.81 18.74 -9.84
N GLY A 46 -10.52 18.62 -10.16
CA GLY A 46 -9.71 17.44 -9.88
C GLY A 46 -8.78 17.10 -11.02
N GLN A 47 -7.81 16.23 -10.72
CA GLN A 47 -6.97 15.62 -11.74
C GLN A 47 -7.72 14.43 -12.37
N PRO A 48 -7.47 14.12 -13.65
CA PRO A 48 -7.95 12.86 -14.24
C PRO A 48 -7.47 11.68 -13.39
N PRO A 49 -8.28 10.61 -13.27
CA PRO A 49 -7.83 9.39 -12.61
C PRO A 49 -6.49 8.93 -13.14
N SER A 50 -5.61 8.50 -12.24
CA SER A 50 -4.28 8.01 -12.61
C SER A 50 -3.87 6.84 -11.74
N ALA A 51 -2.81 6.15 -12.14
CA ALA A 51 -2.35 4.94 -11.46
C ALA A 51 -0.83 4.84 -11.42
N VAL A 52 -0.34 4.10 -10.44
CA VAL A 52 1.08 3.83 -10.24
C VAL A 52 1.31 2.36 -9.95
N LYS A 53 2.53 1.88 -10.23
CA LYS A 53 2.98 0.52 -9.96
C LYS A 53 4.20 0.54 -9.03
N PHE A 54 4.18 -0.26 -7.97
CA PHE A 54 5.28 -0.36 -7.00
C PHE A 54 5.30 -1.72 -6.29
N GLY A 55 6.36 -2.02 -5.54
CA GLY A 55 6.50 -3.28 -4.81
C GLY A 55 5.71 -3.32 -3.48
N ASP A 56 5.27 -4.50 -3.09
CA ASP A 56 4.51 -4.75 -1.85
C ASP A 56 5.32 -4.63 -0.55
N VAL A 57 6.62 -4.41 -0.65
CA VAL A 57 7.51 -4.16 0.47
C VAL A 57 8.20 -2.81 0.29
N ASN A 58 8.08 -1.94 1.30
CA ASN A 58 8.93 -0.77 1.42
C ASN A 58 10.34 -1.19 1.87
N LEU A 59 11.30 -1.06 0.95
CA LEU A 59 12.70 -1.38 1.19
C LEU A 59 13.34 -0.47 2.27
N VAL A 60 12.77 0.72 2.48
CA VAL A 60 13.13 1.62 3.59
C VAL A 60 12.31 1.23 4.81
N GLY A 61 12.90 0.43 5.69
CA GLY A 61 12.27 0.03 6.95
C GLY A 61 11.58 -1.32 6.93
N CYS A 62 11.60 -2.04 5.80
CA CYS A 62 11.25 -3.45 5.73
C CYS A 62 9.81 -3.75 6.18
N LYS A 63 8.85 -2.96 5.69
CA LYS A 63 7.43 -3.08 6.02
C LYS A 63 6.59 -3.33 4.78
N SER A 64 5.43 -3.93 4.96
CA SER A 64 4.46 -4.05 3.88
C SER A 64 4.03 -2.66 3.41
N SER A 65 3.93 -2.46 2.10
CA SER A 65 3.38 -1.24 1.52
C SER A 65 1.88 -1.08 1.85
N LEU A 66 1.21 -2.18 2.22
CA LEU A 66 -0.19 -2.21 2.64
C LEU A 66 -0.38 -1.80 4.12
N ASP A 67 0.68 -1.80 4.93
CA ASP A 67 0.59 -1.42 6.35
C ASP A 67 0.18 0.06 6.47
N GLY A 68 -0.98 0.31 7.09
CA GLY A 68 -1.53 1.66 7.25
C GLY A 68 -2.06 2.27 5.94
N TRP A 69 -2.24 1.47 4.88
CA TRP A 69 -2.63 1.99 3.57
C TRP A 69 -4.03 2.60 3.58
N VAL A 70 -5.01 1.94 4.21
CA VAL A 70 -6.40 2.44 4.27
C VAL A 70 -6.46 3.75 5.04
N GLU A 71 -5.77 3.84 6.19
CA GLU A 71 -5.76 5.05 7.01
C GLU A 71 -5.13 6.24 6.29
N ARG A 72 -4.07 6.03 5.50
CA ARG A 72 -3.42 7.09 4.70
C ARG A 72 -4.28 7.58 3.54
N HIS A 73 -5.18 6.75 3.04
CA HIS A 73 -6.07 7.05 1.91
C HIS A 73 -7.51 7.32 2.34
N SER A 74 -7.77 7.39 3.65
CA SER A 74 -9.07 7.75 4.17
C SER A 74 -9.18 9.27 4.28
N ASP A 75 -10.30 9.81 3.80
CA ASP A 75 -10.56 11.23 3.90
C ASP A 75 -10.89 11.67 5.31
N SER A 76 -10.51 12.91 5.65
CA SER A 76 -10.99 13.51 6.87
C SER A 76 -12.47 13.90 6.75
N ALA A 77 -13.15 14.01 7.89
CA ALA A 77 -14.51 14.55 7.92
C ALA A 77 -14.57 16.00 7.39
N ALA A 78 -13.48 16.77 7.55
CA ALA A 78 -13.40 18.13 7.06
C ALA A 78 -13.33 18.17 5.52
N ASP A 79 -12.52 17.32 4.90
CA ASP A 79 -12.41 17.23 3.43
C ASP A 79 -13.74 16.79 2.80
N THR A 80 -14.36 15.79 3.43
CA THR A 80 -15.69 15.30 3.02
C THR A 80 -16.74 16.41 3.09
N ALA A 81 -16.76 17.17 4.19
CA ALA A 81 -17.66 18.31 4.38
C ALA A 81 -17.36 19.48 3.44
N ALA A 82 -16.10 19.68 3.08
CA ALA A 82 -15.67 20.65 2.08
C ALA A 82 -16.01 20.24 0.65
N GLY A 83 -16.52 19.02 0.43
CA GLY A 83 -16.99 18.54 -0.87
C GLY A 83 -15.95 17.76 -1.68
N PHE A 84 -14.80 17.42 -1.09
CA PHE A 84 -13.83 16.53 -1.72
C PHE A 84 -14.39 15.11 -1.81
N ARG A 85 -14.11 14.45 -2.93
CA ARG A 85 -14.59 13.13 -3.31
C ARG A 85 -13.42 12.32 -3.84
N ASP A 86 -12.79 11.59 -2.95
CA ASP A 86 -11.59 10.82 -3.24
C ASP A 86 -11.90 9.34 -3.22
N CYS A 87 -11.25 8.61 -4.11
CA CYS A 87 -11.23 7.16 -4.09
C CYS A 87 -9.88 6.64 -4.53
N SER A 88 -9.27 5.85 -3.68
CA SER A 88 -8.08 5.08 -3.97
C SER A 88 -8.41 3.59 -3.93
N GLU A 89 -7.85 2.86 -4.87
CA GLU A 89 -7.91 1.41 -4.95
C GLU A 89 -6.50 0.87 -5.08
N ILE A 90 -6.24 -0.27 -4.45
CA ILE A 90 -4.99 -0.99 -4.60
C ILE A 90 -5.26 -2.46 -4.92
N ALA A 91 -4.47 -3.03 -5.81
CA ALA A 91 -4.62 -4.41 -6.26
C ALA A 91 -3.26 -5.04 -6.56
N TRP A 92 -3.20 -6.36 -6.62
CA TRP A 92 -2.05 -7.06 -7.19
C TRP A 92 -1.99 -6.83 -8.70
N ALA A 93 -0.79 -6.56 -9.23
CA ALA A 93 -0.59 -6.37 -10.67
C ALA A 93 -0.91 -7.64 -11.46
N ASP A 94 -0.58 -8.81 -10.93
CA ASP A 94 -0.84 -10.11 -11.58
C ASP A 94 -2.34 -10.41 -11.73
N ASP A 95 -3.16 -9.87 -10.83
CA ASP A 95 -4.62 -10.00 -10.88
C ASP A 95 -5.25 -9.02 -11.89
N ASN A 96 -4.47 -8.07 -12.41
CA ASN A 96 -4.90 -7.07 -13.40
C ASN A 96 -4.00 -7.11 -14.64
N PRO A 97 -3.96 -8.23 -15.38
CA PRO A 97 -3.05 -8.39 -16.50
C PRO A 97 -3.32 -7.37 -17.62
N GLY A 98 -2.25 -6.77 -18.13
CA GLY A 98 -2.31 -5.79 -19.21
C GLY A 98 -2.79 -4.40 -18.78
N TYR A 99 -2.86 -4.12 -17.49
CA TYR A 99 -3.18 -2.79 -16.99
C TYR A 99 -2.10 -1.77 -17.37
N ASP A 100 -2.50 -0.65 -17.98
CA ASP A 100 -1.62 0.44 -18.39
C ASP A 100 -1.68 1.59 -17.36
N VAL A 101 -0.61 1.74 -16.57
CA VAL A 101 -0.48 2.83 -15.59
C VAL A 101 -0.30 4.20 -16.22
N HIS A 102 0.02 4.27 -17.52
CA HIS A 102 0.22 5.53 -18.25
C HIS A 102 -1.02 5.99 -19.00
N ALA A 103 -2.14 5.25 -18.94
CA ALA A 103 -3.40 5.66 -19.52
C ALA A 103 -3.93 6.95 -18.86
N LEU A 104 -4.47 7.86 -19.68
CA LEU A 104 -5.05 9.13 -19.22
C LEU A 104 -6.44 9.33 -19.85
N PRO A 105 -7.54 9.19 -19.08
CA PRO A 105 -7.57 8.78 -17.67
C PRO A 105 -7.22 7.29 -17.48
N ALA A 106 -6.63 6.95 -16.35
CA ALA A 106 -6.37 5.56 -16.00
C ALA A 106 -7.69 4.83 -15.72
N PRO A 107 -7.94 3.65 -16.33
CA PRO A 107 -9.14 2.87 -16.06
C PRO A 107 -9.14 2.37 -14.61
N ARG A 108 -10.31 2.23 -14.00
CA ARG A 108 -10.44 1.69 -12.63
C ARG A 108 -9.94 0.23 -12.56
N LEU A 109 -9.45 -0.21 -11.40
CA LEU A 109 -8.92 -1.57 -11.23
C LEU A 109 -10.05 -2.60 -11.28
N LYS A 110 -9.77 -3.79 -11.81
CA LYS A 110 -10.79 -4.86 -11.95
C LYS A 110 -10.86 -5.76 -10.73
N HIS A 111 -9.70 -6.07 -10.15
CA HIS A 111 -9.56 -6.99 -9.02
C HIS A 111 -8.96 -6.25 -7.81
N VAL A 112 -9.79 -5.43 -7.16
CA VAL A 112 -9.39 -4.57 -6.04
C VAL A 112 -9.11 -5.41 -4.79
N LEU A 113 -7.97 -5.16 -4.13
CA LEU A 113 -7.59 -5.75 -2.85
C LEU A 113 -8.12 -4.89 -1.68
N LEU A 114 -7.82 -3.59 -1.70
CA LEU A 114 -8.32 -2.60 -0.73
C LEU A 114 -8.81 -1.36 -1.48
N GLN A 115 -9.79 -0.71 -0.88
CA GLN A 115 -10.30 0.59 -1.31
C GLN A 115 -10.40 1.53 -0.11
N ALA A 116 -10.20 2.82 -0.33
CA ALA A 116 -10.28 3.84 0.70
C ALA A 116 -10.66 5.19 0.07
N GLY A 117 -11.29 6.04 0.86
CA GLY A 117 -11.85 7.32 0.44
C GLY A 117 -13.36 7.39 0.68
N ASN A 118 -13.93 8.57 0.44
CA ASN A 118 -15.33 8.88 0.71
C ASN A 118 -16.24 8.73 -0.53
N ASP A 119 -15.69 8.37 -1.69
CA ASP A 119 -16.44 8.13 -2.94
C ASP A 119 -15.88 6.95 -3.76
N CYS A 120 -15.75 5.79 -3.11
CA CYS A 120 -15.51 4.49 -3.76
C CYS A 120 -16.82 3.68 -3.89
#